data_AF-A0A822DVI0-F1
#
_entry.id   AF-A0A822DVI0-F1
#
_cell.length_a   1.000
_cell.length_b   1.000
_cell.length_c   1.000
_cell.angle_alpha   90.00
_cell.angle_beta   90.00
_cell.angle_gamma   90.00
#
_symmetry.space_group_name_H-M   'P 1'
#
loop_
_entity.id
_entity.type
_entity.pdbx_description
1 polymer ?
#
loop_
_entity_poly.entity_id
_entity_poly.type
_entity_poly.pdbx_seq_one_letter_code
_entity_poly.pdbx_strand_id
1 'polypeptide(L)'
;FTKYDHILCRLLECLQGKYDDLFTRLFMSAPLITYNALLILKRYCRDENHSDLGMSILRNLIFQRIIIRDKCLNILLNFTHNENVSVRNKAIHIIKSLHEKNEYQQSIEEYALNCLTYLRALQPPDILFCDDSKSLTSKK
;
A
#
# COMPACT_ATOMS: atom_id res chain seq x y z
N PHE A 1 -5.63 -14.29 -17.51
CA PHE A 1 -5.17 -13.39 -16.44
C PHE A 1 -4.15 -12.35 -16.91
N THR A 2 -3.11 -12.71 -17.66
CA THR A 2 -2.07 -11.77 -18.16
C THR A 2 -2.60 -10.60 -18.99
N LYS A 3 -3.56 -10.84 -19.89
CA LYS A 3 -4.20 -9.78 -20.69
C LYS A 3 -5.00 -8.79 -19.83
N TYR A 4 -5.74 -9.29 -18.84
CA TYR A 4 -6.52 -8.44 -17.93
C TYR A 4 -5.61 -7.55 -17.09
N ASP A 5 -4.59 -8.15 -16.49
CA ASP A 5 -3.60 -7.43 -15.68
C ASP A 5 -2.91 -6.32 -16.49
N HIS A 6 -2.49 -6.62 -17.72
CA HIS A 6 -1.89 -5.65 -18.61
C HIS A 6 -2.81 -4.46 -18.90
N ILE A 7 -4.08 -4.72 -19.27
CA ILE A 7 -5.05 -3.66 -19.58
C ILE A 7 -5.35 -2.82 -18.33
N LEU A 8 -5.59 -3.48 -17.19
CA LEU A 8 -5.86 -2.81 -15.92
C LEU A 8 -4.70 -1.89 -15.53
N CYS A 9 -3.47 -2.40 -15.57
CA CYS A 9 -2.28 -1.63 -15.23
C CYS A 9 -2.07 -0.44 -16.17
N ARG A 10 -2.20 -0.65 -17.49
CA ARG A 10 -2.07 0.43 -18.48
C ARG A 10 -3.12 1.51 -18.26
N LEU A 11 -4.36 1.13 -17.93
CA LEU A 11 -5.43 2.07 -17.69
C LEU A 11 -5.19 2.87 -16.40
N LEU A 12 -4.76 2.22 -15.32
CA LEU A 12 -4.37 2.88 -14.07
C LEU A 12 -3.21 3.87 -14.27
N GLU A 13 -2.18 3.48 -15.02
CA GLU A 13 -1.03 4.34 -15.33
C GLU A 13 -1.41 5.58 -16.17
N CYS A 14 -2.42 5.46 -17.03
CA CYS A 14 -2.94 6.59 -17.81
C CYS A 14 -3.82 7.54 -16.99
N LEU A 15 -4.54 7.02 -15.99
CA LEU A 15 -5.48 7.80 -15.18
C LEU A 15 -4.82 8.54 -14.01
N GLN A 16 -3.79 7.96 -13.40
CA GLN A 16 -3.14 8.54 -12.22
C GLN A 16 -2.69 10.00 -12.47
N GLY A 17 -3.06 10.92 -11.57
CA GLY A 17 -2.69 12.33 -11.63
C GLY A 17 -3.44 13.18 -12.65
N LYS A 18 -4.26 12.58 -13.53
CA LYS A 18 -5.10 13.30 -14.51
C LYS A 18 -6.59 13.17 -14.23
N TYR A 19 -7.01 11.98 -13.80
CA TYR A 19 -8.41 11.61 -13.61
C TYR A 19 -8.56 10.79 -12.32
N ASP A 20 -8.23 11.42 -11.20
CA ASP A 20 -8.18 10.83 -9.86
C ASP A 20 -9.51 10.18 -9.42
N ASP A 21 -10.64 10.74 -9.83
CA ASP A 21 -11.96 10.15 -9.60
C ASP A 21 -12.14 8.82 -10.35
N LEU A 22 -11.70 8.76 -11.61
CA LEU A 22 -11.77 7.53 -12.40
C LEU A 22 -10.78 6.49 -11.88
N PHE A 23 -9.60 6.93 -11.48
CA PHE A 23 -8.59 6.08 -10.85
C PHE A 23 -9.14 5.41 -9.59
N THR A 24 -9.76 6.20 -8.70
CA THR A 24 -10.43 5.70 -7.49
C THR A 24 -11.56 4.73 -7.82
N ARG A 25 -12.47 5.13 -8.72
CA ARG A 25 -13.60 4.29 -9.13
C ARG A 25 -13.13 2.97 -9.73
N LEU A 26 -12.03 2.95 -10.47
CA LEU A 26 -11.52 1.73 -11.07
C LEU A 26 -11.04 0.74 -10.01
N PHE A 27 -10.32 1.19 -8.98
CA PHE A 27 -9.96 0.32 -7.84
C PHE A 27 -11.19 -0.22 -7.11
N MET A 28 -12.24 0.58 -6.96
CA MET A 28 -13.46 0.16 -6.25
C MET A 28 -14.34 -0.75 -7.09
N SER A 29 -14.38 -0.58 -8.41
CA SER A 29 -15.29 -1.30 -9.31
C SER A 29 -14.65 -2.52 -10.00
N ALA A 30 -13.32 -2.59 -10.08
CA ALA A 30 -12.65 -3.70 -10.74
C ALA A 30 -13.03 -5.05 -10.09
N PRO A 31 -13.34 -6.08 -10.89
CA PRO A 31 -13.73 -7.39 -10.36
C PRO A 31 -12.59 -8.06 -9.58
N LEU A 32 -11.34 -7.84 -10.01
CA LEU A 32 -10.15 -8.39 -9.40
C LEU A 32 -9.04 -7.34 -9.39
N ILE A 33 -8.48 -7.06 -8.22
CA ILE A 33 -7.27 -6.23 -8.13
C ILE A 33 -6.05 -7.15 -8.19
N THR A 34 -5.22 -6.94 -9.21
CA THR A 34 -4.00 -7.72 -9.41
C THR A 34 -2.86 -7.19 -8.54
N TYR A 35 -1.81 -8.00 -8.39
CA TYR A 35 -0.62 -7.59 -7.66
C TYR A 35 0.05 -6.36 -8.29
N ASN A 36 0.17 -6.32 -9.63
CA ASN A 36 0.77 -5.19 -10.34
C ASN A 36 -0.06 -3.91 -10.17
N ALA A 37 -1.39 -4.01 -10.14
CA ALA A 37 -2.26 -2.87 -9.80
C ALA A 37 -2.02 -2.34 -8.37
N LEU A 38 -1.80 -3.23 -7.40
CA LEU A 38 -1.41 -2.81 -6.04
C LEU A 38 -0.03 -2.15 -6.00
N LEU A 39 0.93 -2.58 -6.83
CA LEU A 39 2.22 -1.90 -6.96
C LEU A 39 2.06 -0.49 -7.53
N ILE A 40 1.18 -0.29 -8.51
CA ILE A 40 0.83 1.05 -9.01
C ILE A 40 0.27 1.90 -7.87
N LEU A 41 -0.69 1.37 -7.11
CA LEU A 41 -1.26 2.08 -5.96
C LEU A 41 -0.21 2.40 -4.88
N LYS A 42 0.68 1.46 -4.57
CA LYS A 42 1.78 1.67 -3.61
C LYS A 42 2.70 2.81 -4.07
N ARG A 43 3.04 2.90 -5.35
CA ARG A 43 3.80 4.03 -5.91
C ARG A 43 3.01 5.33 -5.80
N TYR A 44 1.72 5.30 -6.10
CA TYR A 44 0.83 6.45 -5.99
C TYR A 44 0.74 7.01 -4.55
N CYS A 45 0.69 6.13 -3.55
CA CYS A 45 0.72 6.52 -2.14
C CYS A 45 2.02 7.20 -1.68
N ARG A 46 3.13 6.99 -2.40
CA ARG A 46 4.44 7.59 -2.08
C ARG A 46 4.59 9.00 -2.62
N ASP A 47 3.84 9.36 -3.65
CA ASP A 47 3.84 10.71 -4.19
C ASP A 47 3.17 11.64 -3.20
N GLU A 48 3.89 12.65 -2.70
CA GLU A 48 3.38 13.58 -1.70
C GLU A 48 2.07 14.23 -2.13
N ASN A 49 1.96 14.61 -3.40
CA ASN A 49 0.81 15.31 -3.97
C ASN A 49 -0.45 14.43 -4.00
N HIS A 50 -0.27 13.12 -4.06
CA HIS A 50 -1.35 12.15 -4.23
C HIS A 50 -1.50 11.20 -3.03
N SER A 51 -0.66 11.34 -2.01
CA SER A 51 -0.59 10.47 -0.84
C SER A 51 -1.93 10.34 -0.11
N ASP A 52 -2.68 11.42 0.05
CA ASP A 52 -3.99 11.42 0.71
C ASP A 52 -5.00 10.55 -0.02
N LEU A 53 -5.13 10.75 -1.33
CA LEU A 53 -6.04 9.97 -2.14
C LEU A 53 -5.63 8.50 -2.19
N GLY A 54 -4.34 8.24 -2.42
CA GLY A 54 -3.80 6.88 -2.46
C GLY A 54 -4.07 6.11 -1.17
N MET A 55 -3.81 6.73 -0.01
CA MET A 55 -4.08 6.12 1.29
C MET A 55 -5.57 5.93 1.57
N SER A 56 -6.42 6.86 1.11
CA SER A 56 -7.89 6.71 1.18
C SER A 56 -8.37 5.51 0.35
N ILE A 57 -7.84 5.33 -0.87
CA ILE A 57 -8.12 4.16 -1.72
C ILE A 57 -7.70 2.87 -1.01
N LEU A 58 -6.46 2.81 -0.47
CA LEU A 58 -5.98 1.64 0.27
C LEU A 58 -6.90 1.30 1.45
N ARG A 59 -7.28 2.30 2.25
CA ARG A 59 -8.20 2.14 3.38
C ARG A 59 -9.55 1.57 2.93
N ASN A 60 -10.11 2.09 1.84
CA ASN A 60 -11.37 1.61 1.29
C ASN A 60 -11.26 0.16 0.79
N LEU A 61 -10.14 -0.22 0.18
CA LEU A 61 -9.89 -1.61 -0.24
C LEU A 61 -9.83 -2.56 0.96
N ILE A 62 -9.21 -2.16 2.07
CA ILE A 62 -9.18 -2.95 3.32
C ILE A 62 -10.61 -3.22 3.82
N PHE A 63 -11.47 -2.21 3.81
CA PHE A 63 -12.86 -2.36 4.27
C PHE A 63 -13.73 -3.16 3.31
N GLN A 64 -13.61 -2.93 2.00
CA GLN A 64 -14.56 -3.46 1.02
C GLN A 64 -14.14 -4.80 0.38
N ARG A 65 -12.84 -5.15 0.41
CA ARG A 65 -12.30 -6.28 -0.37
C ARG A 65 -11.53 -7.28 0.52
N ILE A 66 -12.27 -8.16 1.19
CA ILE A 66 -11.74 -9.20 2.10
C ILE A 66 -10.54 -9.96 1.49
N ILE A 67 -10.61 -10.33 0.21
CA ILE A 67 -9.58 -11.15 -0.48
C ILE A 67 -8.19 -10.50 -0.51
N ILE A 68 -8.13 -9.17 -0.63
CA ILE A 68 -6.85 -8.43 -0.73
C ILE A 68 -6.55 -7.60 0.51
N ARG A 69 -7.44 -7.65 1.50
CA ARG A 69 -7.40 -6.86 2.72
C ARG A 69 -6.04 -6.93 3.40
N ASP A 70 -5.52 -8.12 3.65
CA ASP A 70 -4.26 -8.30 4.37
C ASP A 70 -3.07 -7.74 3.59
N LYS A 71 -3.09 -7.86 2.25
CA LYS A 71 -2.07 -7.26 1.38
C LYS A 71 -2.13 -5.74 1.46
N CYS A 72 -3.33 -5.15 1.40
CA CYS A 72 -3.52 -3.71 1.54
C CYS A 72 -3.13 -3.21 2.94
N LEU A 73 -3.47 -3.96 3.99
CA LEU A 73 -3.09 -3.65 5.37
C LEU A 73 -1.57 -3.67 5.55
N ASN A 74 -0.89 -4.69 5.02
CA ASN A 74 0.57 -4.77 5.04
C ASN A 74 1.23 -3.62 4.27
N ILE A 75 0.67 -3.22 3.11
CA ILE A 75 1.16 -2.03 2.39
C ILE A 75 1.04 -0.78 3.27
N LEU A 76 -0.09 -0.59 3.94
CA LEU A 76 -0.32 0.56 4.81
C LEU A 76 0.58 0.54 6.05
N LEU A 77 0.81 -0.62 6.66
CA LEU A 77 1.74 -0.83 7.76
C LEU A 77 3.18 -0.54 7.37
N ASN A 78 3.61 -0.88 6.15
CA ASN A 78 4.93 -0.51 5.66
C ASN A 78 5.11 1.02 5.55
N PHE A 79 4.03 1.78 5.32
CA PHE A 79 4.09 3.24 5.29
C PHE A 79 4.29 3.88 6.67
N THR A 80 4.07 3.17 7.79
CA THR A 80 4.26 3.72 9.15
C THR A 80 5.73 3.96 9.53
N HIS A 81 6.66 3.48 8.71
CA HIS A 81 8.10 3.73 8.85
C HIS A 81 8.70 4.38 7.59
N ASN A 82 7.85 4.96 6.72
CA ASN A 82 8.32 5.65 5.52
C ASN A 82 9.24 6.83 5.88
N GLU A 83 10.26 7.13 5.07
CA GLU A 83 11.18 8.25 5.31
C GLU A 83 10.45 9.60 5.36
N ASN A 84 9.44 9.75 4.51
CA ASN A 84 8.61 10.94 4.44
C ASN A 84 7.69 11.07 5.66
N VAL A 85 7.90 12.11 6.46
CA VAL A 85 7.15 12.37 7.71
C VAL A 85 5.65 12.54 7.46
N SER A 86 5.26 13.20 6.37
CA SER A 86 3.86 13.46 6.04
C SER A 86 3.13 12.17 5.71
N VAL A 87 3.69 11.37 4.79
CA VAL A 87 3.18 10.04 4.42
C VAL A 87 3.12 9.15 5.67
N ARG A 88 4.19 9.12 6.46
CA ARG A 88 4.27 8.31 7.69
C ARG A 88 3.18 8.64 8.70
N ASN A 89 2.99 9.92 9.01
CA ASN A 89 1.99 10.36 9.99
C ASN A 89 0.56 10.03 9.54
N LYS A 90 0.27 10.17 8.24
CA LYS A 90 -1.02 9.78 7.66
C LYS A 90 -1.26 8.28 7.77
N ALA A 91 -0.27 7.46 7.43
CA ALA A 91 -0.37 6.01 7.57
C ALA A 91 -0.61 5.61 9.03
N ILE A 92 0.13 6.19 9.98
CA ILE A 92 -0.06 5.95 11.42
C ILE A 92 -1.48 6.32 11.86
N HIS A 93 -1.99 7.47 11.40
CA HIS A 93 -3.35 7.89 11.75
C HIS A 93 -4.40 6.89 11.25
N ILE A 94 -4.28 6.41 10.02
CA ILE A 94 -5.22 5.42 9.46
C ILE A 94 -5.08 4.08 10.21
N ILE A 95 -3.86 3.61 10.47
CA ILE A 95 -3.61 2.37 11.20
C ILE A 95 -4.18 2.42 12.63
N LYS A 96 -4.06 3.55 13.33
CA LYS A 96 -4.68 3.74 14.65
C LYS A 96 -6.21 3.59 14.57
N SER A 97 -6.85 4.21 13.58
CA SER A 97 -8.29 4.06 13.35
C SER A 97 -8.68 2.62 12.96
N LEU A 98 -7.80 1.87 12.31
CA LEU A 98 -8.02 0.45 12.00
C LEU A 98 -7.82 -0.45 13.23
N HIS A 99 -6.87 -0.13 14.10
CA HIS A 99 -6.58 -0.89 15.33
C HIS A 99 -7.75 -0.88 16.32
N GLU A 100 -8.53 0.21 16.35
CA GLU A 100 -9.79 0.28 17.11
C GLU A 100 -10.84 -0.77 16.68
N LYS A 101 -10.64 -1.43 15.53
CA LYS A 101 -11.51 -2.49 15.03
C LYS A 101 -10.88 -3.85 15.29
N ASN A 102 -11.58 -4.69 16.05
CA ASN A 102 -11.14 -6.05 16.42
C ASN A 102 -10.65 -6.90 15.23
N GLU A 103 -11.23 -6.70 14.03
CA GLU A 103 -10.85 -7.43 12.81
C GLU A 103 -9.39 -7.22 12.38
N TYR A 104 -8.79 -6.06 12.69
CA TYR A 104 -7.43 -5.71 12.25
C TYR A 104 -6.44 -5.65 13.40
N GLN A 105 -6.94 -5.59 14.63
CA GLN A 105 -6.17 -5.36 15.84
C GLN A 105 -4.98 -6.34 15.96
N GLN A 106 -5.26 -7.64 15.88
CA GLN A 106 -4.24 -8.68 16.03
C GLN A 106 -3.12 -8.55 14.98
N SER A 107 -3.48 -8.42 13.70
CA SER A 107 -2.49 -8.29 12.62
C SER A 107 -1.63 -7.03 12.74
N ILE A 108 -2.22 -5.93 13.23
CA ILE A 108 -1.49 -4.68 13.47
C ILE A 108 -0.52 -4.84 14.65
N GLU A 109 -0.96 -5.46 15.75
CA GLU A 109 -0.13 -5.71 16.93
C GLU A 109 1.02 -6.68 16.62
N GLU A 110 0.76 -7.77 15.90
CA GLU A 110 1.78 -8.71 15.46
C GLU A 110 2.85 -8.02 14.59
N TYR A 111 2.43 -7.17 13.65
CA TYR A 111 3.37 -6.38 12.86
C TYR A 111 4.21 -5.43 13.73
N ALA A 112 3.59 -4.70 14.67
CA ALA A 112 4.30 -3.78 15.55
C ALA A 112 5.31 -4.51 16.44
N LEU A 113 4.93 -5.66 17.02
CA LEU A 113 5.83 -6.50 17.81
C LEU A 113 6.99 -7.01 16.96
N ASN A 114 6.73 -7.44 15.72
CA ASN A 114 7.77 -7.84 14.77
C ASN A 114 8.74 -6.68 14.49
N CYS A 115 8.24 -5.46 14.29
CA CYS A 115 9.09 -4.29 14.11
C CYS A 115 10.01 -4.04 15.31
N LEU A 116 9.53 -4.24 16.54
CA LEU A 116 10.37 -4.08 17.74
C LEU A 116 11.51 -5.11 17.81
N THR A 117 11.32 -6.31 17.25
CA THR A 117 12.40 -7.32 17.22
C THR A 117 13.62 -6.85 16.45
N TYR A 118 13.45 -5.95 15.47
CA TYR A 118 14.54 -5.40 14.67
C TYR A 118 15.49 -4.51 15.48
N LEU A 119 15.04 -3.95 16.60
CA LEU A 119 15.88 -3.16 17.52
C LEU A 119 16.96 -4.02 18.20
N ARG A 120 16.84 -5.34 18.17
CA ARG A 120 17.84 -6.27 18.71
C ARG A 120 19.02 -6.49 17.77
N ALA A 121 18.88 -6.16 16.48
CA ALA A 121 19.93 -6.35 15.50
C ALA A 121 20.94 -5.19 15.55
N LEU A 122 22.22 -5.50 15.31
CA LEU A 122 23.29 -4.48 15.21
C LEU A 122 23.08 -3.51 14.04
N GLN A 123 22.35 -3.95 13.03
CA GLN A 123 21.97 -3.16 11.86
C GLN A 123 20.49 -3.40 11.55
N PRO A 124 19.75 -2.35 11.17
CA PRO A 124 18.35 -2.49 10.82
C PRO A 124 18.22 -3.38 9.56
N PRO A 125 17.25 -4.31 9.52
CA PRO A 125 17.08 -5.20 8.36
C PRO A 125 16.81 -4.45 7.07
N ASP A 126 17.42 -4.90 5.97
CA ASP A 126 17.24 -4.31 4.64
C ASP A 126 15.77 -4.24 4.20
N ILE A 127 14.92 -5.16 4.67
CA ILE A 127 13.49 -5.18 4.36
C ILE A 127 12.75 -3.92 4.81
N LEU A 128 13.24 -3.21 5.85
CA LEU A 128 12.68 -1.94 6.31
C LEU A 128 12.91 -0.81 5.29
N PHE A 129 13.97 -0.92 4.49
CA PHE A 129 14.37 0.07 3.50
C PHE A 129 14.16 -0.41 2.06
N CYS A 130 13.64 -1.63 1.88
CA CYS A 130 13.46 -2.22 0.57
C CYS A 130 12.28 -1.56 -0.14
N ASP A 131 12.61 -0.53 -0.89
CA ASP A 131 11.78 -0.04 -1.97
C ASP A 131 11.76 -1.08 -3.10
N ASP A 132 10.57 -1.45 -3.55
CA ASP A 132 10.35 -2.32 -4.72
C ASP A 132 10.99 -1.74 -6.01
N SER A 133 11.60 -0.56 -5.95
CA SER A 133 12.32 0.12 -7.03
C SER A 133 13.55 -0.64 -7.54
N LYS A 134 14.08 -1.64 -6.81
CA LYS A 134 15.23 -2.45 -7.27
C LYS A 134 14.86 -3.68 -8.11
N SER A 135 13.57 -3.98 -8.31
CA SER A 135 13.14 -5.18 -9.05
C SER A 135 13.11 -5.03 -10.58
N LEU A 136 13.38 -3.84 -11.12
CA LEU A 136 13.27 -3.55 -12.57
C LEU A 136 14.62 -3.34 -13.30
N THR A 137 15.78 -3.44 -12.62
CA THR A 137 17.09 -3.16 -13.25
C THR A 137 18.03 -4.37 -13.38
N SER A 138 17.53 -5.60 -13.22
CA SER A 138 18.34 -6.81 -13.47
C SER A 138 17.67 -7.78 -14.44
N LYS A 139 17.42 -7.30 -15.67
CA LYS A 139 17.45 -8.11 -16.90
C LYS A 139 17.96 -7.23 -18.03
N LYS A 140 19.29 -7.07 -18.08
CA LYS A 140 20.02 -6.76 -19.31
C LYS A 140 20.46 -8.07 -19.92
#